data_AF-A0A430HI57-F1
#
_entry.id   AF-A0A430HI57-F1
#
_cell.length_a   1.000
_cell.length_b   1.000
_cell.length_c   1.000
_cell.angle_alpha   90.00
_cell.angle_beta   90.00
_cell.angle_gamma   90.00
#
_symmetry.space_group_name_H-M   'P 1'
#
loop_
_entity.id
_entity.type
_entity.pdbx_description
1 polymer ?
#
loop_
_entity_poly.entity_id
_entity_poly.type
_entity_poly.pdbx_seq_one_letter_code
_entity_poly.pdbx_strand_id
1 'polypeptide(L)'
;MTRLHLVLPLAGALMLAACGGSDSTPDTTPAPTPTPTPPDATGVVTMPFVQRAQENTCGQYFNRVFVIDRKYVFTAVKGGCAKPAQYTLHGATPDVVICSNERAPVLRAEDCSDPAMFPVFKRMTEVQQAGPDFVDGRSLQEVSFLPKDGSLLPLSPLARDTVSSIKEPRQVLVRDEATLAALWAEHNAGRDRVSFMPKVVFKNEMVIALFGGAGGRCHSVGLRSLRVSGGKLVAAYTQGDAGSSGKICAGQPGTPVELVAVQRSDAPVVFEAVTPDNVAFSRIEVERRTQTRPAHQVVIKDAQALAALWKEQQQPAPLPSVDFSKQMVLASFLGEKTDSSFGIEIGSIERTGGKLRVTTIERVLNRHTQGDPAPSSVTPASLVLLERSDEPVEFVAQQLQFR
;
A
#
# COMPACT_ATOMS: atom_id res chain seq x y z
N MET A 1 -7.97 -11.35 46.95
CA MET A 1 -9.02 -10.36 46.64
C MET A 1 -8.60 -9.05 47.27
N THR A 2 -7.93 -8.19 46.50
CA THR A 2 -7.48 -6.88 46.97
C THR A 2 -7.58 -5.93 45.79
N ARG A 3 -8.62 -5.09 45.78
CA ARG A 3 -8.86 -4.09 44.75
C ARG A 3 -8.08 -2.83 45.11
N LEU A 4 -7.15 -2.44 44.25
CA LEU A 4 -6.51 -1.13 44.30
C LEU A 4 -7.33 -0.17 43.42
N HIS A 5 -7.98 0.81 44.05
CA HIS A 5 -8.62 1.93 43.37
C HIS A 5 -7.59 3.06 43.24
N LEU A 6 -7.22 3.45 42.02
CA LEU A 6 -6.46 4.66 41.76
C LEU A 6 -7.45 5.76 41.34
N VAL A 7 -7.54 6.80 42.17
CA VAL A 7 -8.25 8.05 41.93
C VAL A 7 -7.24 9.08 41.42
N LEU A 8 -7.54 9.78 40.33
CA LEU A 8 -6.80 10.96 39.87
C LEU A 8 -7.81 12.11 39.66
N PRO A 9 -7.53 13.32 40.19
CA PRO A 9 -8.48 14.43 40.16
C PRO A 9 -8.39 15.27 38.88
N LEU A 10 -9.53 15.89 38.57
CA LEU A 10 -9.72 16.97 37.62
C LEU A 10 -9.07 18.30 38.09
N ALA A 11 -8.91 19.18 37.10
CA ALA A 11 -8.99 20.64 37.14
C ALA A 11 -7.67 21.43 37.06
N GLY A 12 -7.62 22.31 36.06
CA GLY A 12 -6.59 23.32 35.85
C GLY A 12 -6.97 24.24 34.71
N ALA A 13 -8.07 24.99 34.88
CA ALA A 13 -8.41 26.14 34.04
C ALA A 13 -7.66 27.38 34.57
N LEU A 14 -7.00 28.12 33.69
CA LEU A 14 -6.42 29.43 33.99
C LEU A 14 -6.85 30.41 32.89
N MET A 15 -7.78 31.29 33.28
CA MET A 15 -8.10 32.56 32.64
C MET A 15 -7.29 33.67 33.33
N LEU A 16 -6.98 34.74 32.58
CA LEU A 16 -6.74 36.16 32.95
C LEU A 16 -5.72 36.75 31.94
N ALA A 17 -5.65 38.05 31.62
CA ALA A 17 -6.57 39.15 31.42
C ALA A 17 -5.71 40.34 30.87
N ALA A 18 -6.39 41.28 30.21
CA ALA A 18 -5.92 42.50 29.52
C ALA A 18 -4.90 43.43 30.21
N CYS A 19 -4.15 44.18 29.37
CA CYS A 19 -3.84 45.63 29.39
C CYS A 19 -3.23 45.94 28.01
N GLY A 20 -3.54 46.99 27.23
CA GLY A 20 -3.96 48.37 27.54
C GLY A 20 -2.84 49.32 27.08
N GLY A 21 -3.01 50.04 25.96
CA GLY A 21 -2.01 51.01 25.48
C GLY A 21 -2.46 51.74 24.22
N SER A 22 -3.05 52.93 24.39
CA SER A 22 -3.43 53.88 23.36
C SER A 22 -2.31 54.87 23.10
N ASP A 23 -2.00 55.15 21.84
CA ASP A 23 -1.31 56.38 21.44
C ASP A 23 -1.78 56.85 20.05
N SER A 24 -1.70 58.16 19.85
CA SER A 24 -2.58 58.94 18.98
C SER A 24 -1.89 59.40 17.70
N THR A 25 -2.59 59.26 16.55
CA THR A 25 -2.56 60.10 15.30
C THR A 25 -1.23 60.24 14.53
N PRO A 26 -1.23 60.23 13.17
CA PRO A 26 -2.00 61.18 12.36
C PRO A 26 -2.76 60.61 11.15
N ASP A 27 -3.80 61.39 10.83
CA ASP A 27 -4.67 61.39 9.67
C ASP A 27 -3.97 60.96 8.37
N THR A 28 -4.35 59.78 7.88
CA THR A 28 -3.97 59.30 6.55
C THR A 28 -5.24 59.18 5.73
N THR A 29 -5.35 60.03 4.71
CA THR A 29 -6.41 60.01 3.71
C THR A 29 -6.68 58.57 3.25
N PRO A 30 -7.93 58.07 3.28
CA PRO A 30 -8.23 56.72 2.85
C PRO A 30 -7.95 56.59 1.35
N ALA A 31 -6.89 55.87 1.02
CA ALA A 31 -6.69 55.35 -0.33
C ALA A 31 -7.93 54.53 -0.71
N PRO A 32 -8.43 54.63 -1.97
CA PRO A 32 -9.58 53.86 -2.40
C PRO A 32 -9.32 52.38 -2.13
N THR A 33 -10.22 51.76 -1.36
CA THR A 33 -10.24 50.32 -1.14
C THR A 33 -10.12 49.65 -2.51
N PRO A 34 -9.06 48.86 -2.77
CA PRO A 34 -9.02 48.08 -4.00
C PRO A 34 -10.28 47.21 -3.97
N THR A 35 -11.16 47.43 -4.94
CA THR A 35 -12.22 46.46 -5.25
C THR A 35 -11.55 45.10 -5.29
N PRO A 36 -11.99 44.10 -4.51
CA PRO A 36 -11.40 42.78 -4.57
C PRO A 36 -11.51 42.33 -6.02
N THR A 37 -10.38 42.30 -6.71
CA THR A 37 -10.27 41.64 -8.00
C THR A 37 -10.78 40.22 -7.75
N PRO A 38 -11.86 39.76 -8.43
CA PRO A 38 -12.23 38.36 -8.37
C PRO A 38 -10.95 37.59 -8.65
N PRO A 39 -10.53 36.63 -7.81
CA PRO A 39 -9.37 35.86 -8.16
C PRO A 39 -9.65 35.25 -9.54
N ASP A 40 -8.75 35.51 -10.48
CA ASP A 40 -8.61 34.77 -11.75
C ASP A 40 -8.25 33.29 -11.46
N ALA A 41 -8.97 32.67 -10.52
CA ALA A 41 -8.85 31.29 -10.12
C ALA A 41 -9.73 30.44 -11.04
N THR A 42 -9.51 30.51 -12.35
CA THR A 42 -10.10 29.55 -13.31
C THR A 42 -9.36 28.21 -13.23
N GLY A 43 -9.25 27.64 -12.03
CA GLY A 43 -8.53 26.41 -11.76
C GLY A 43 -9.25 25.55 -10.74
N VAL A 44 -9.24 24.24 -10.97
CA VAL A 44 -9.67 23.23 -10.01
C VAL A 44 -8.83 23.33 -8.73
N VAL A 45 -9.50 23.37 -7.56
CA VAL A 45 -8.85 23.16 -6.26
C VAL A 45 -8.80 21.67 -5.99
N THR A 46 -7.60 21.07 -5.96
CA THR A 46 -7.43 19.61 -5.89
C THR A 46 -7.53 19.03 -4.49
N MET A 47 -7.31 19.84 -3.43
CA MET A 47 -7.25 19.35 -2.05
C MET A 47 -8.51 18.58 -1.59
N PRO A 48 -9.74 19.05 -1.87
CA PRO A 48 -10.96 18.31 -1.50
C PRO A 48 -11.06 16.93 -2.18
N PHE A 49 -10.55 16.79 -3.42
CA PHE A 49 -10.50 15.51 -4.11
C PHE A 49 -9.46 14.57 -3.49
N VAL A 50 -8.30 15.10 -3.13
CA VAL A 50 -7.24 14.35 -2.44
C VAL A 50 -7.74 13.85 -1.08
N GLN A 51 -8.43 14.69 -0.30
CA GLN A 51 -9.00 14.28 0.97
C GLN A 51 -10.02 13.13 0.80
N ARG A 52 -10.96 13.26 -0.15
CA ARG A 52 -11.94 12.20 -0.45
C ARG A 52 -11.25 10.92 -0.93
N ALA A 53 -10.16 11.03 -1.69
CA ALA A 53 -9.35 9.89 -2.09
C ALA A 53 -8.68 9.23 -0.88
N GLN A 54 -8.09 10.00 0.05
CA GLN A 54 -7.44 9.47 1.26
C GLN A 54 -8.43 8.79 2.23
N GLU A 55 -9.67 9.27 2.27
CA GLU A 55 -10.75 8.67 3.08
C GLU A 55 -11.30 7.38 2.45
N ASN A 56 -10.96 7.09 1.19
CA ASN A 56 -11.48 5.94 0.47
C ASN A 56 -10.79 4.64 0.92
N THR A 57 -11.56 3.77 1.57
CA THR A 57 -11.12 2.43 1.99
C THR A 57 -11.09 1.41 0.85
N CYS A 58 -11.58 1.78 -0.34
CA CYS A 58 -11.72 0.93 -1.51
C CYS A 58 -10.66 1.13 -2.59
N GLY A 59 -9.58 1.84 -2.27
CA GLY A 59 -8.54 2.23 -3.21
C GLY A 59 -7.29 1.35 -3.19
N GLN A 60 -7.37 0.10 -2.70
CA GLN A 60 -6.16 -0.69 -2.46
C GLN A 60 -5.36 -0.94 -3.75
N TYR A 61 -6.02 -1.26 -4.86
CA TYR A 61 -5.32 -1.57 -6.11
C TYR A 61 -4.95 -0.31 -6.89
N PHE A 62 -5.87 0.64 -6.97
CA PHE A 62 -5.57 2.00 -7.40
C PHE A 62 -6.56 3.02 -6.81
N ASN A 63 -6.05 4.22 -6.61
CA ASN A 63 -6.80 5.39 -6.16
C ASN A 63 -6.16 6.62 -6.81
N ARG A 64 -6.80 7.18 -7.83
CA ARG A 64 -6.17 8.16 -8.72
C ARG A 64 -7.07 9.36 -8.90
N VAL A 65 -6.42 10.52 -9.01
CA VAL A 65 -7.07 11.82 -9.23
C VAL A 65 -6.34 12.47 -10.39
N PHE A 66 -7.11 12.92 -11.38
CA PHE A 66 -6.58 13.59 -12.56
C PHE A 66 -7.28 14.92 -12.77
N VAL A 67 -6.52 15.96 -13.08
CA VAL A 67 -7.04 17.24 -13.54
C VAL A 67 -6.99 17.28 -15.06
N ILE A 68 -8.12 17.62 -15.69
CA ILE A 68 -8.29 17.69 -17.14
C ILE A 68 -8.59 19.14 -17.52
N ASP A 69 -7.76 19.72 -18.38
CA ASP A 69 -7.89 21.09 -18.89
C ASP A 69 -8.05 22.15 -17.79
N ARG A 70 -7.49 21.87 -16.60
CA ARG A 70 -7.64 22.69 -15.38
C ARG A 70 -9.10 22.97 -14.99
N LYS A 71 -10.06 22.24 -15.55
CA LYS A 71 -11.51 22.49 -15.45
C LYS A 71 -12.27 21.34 -14.82
N TYR A 72 -11.85 20.11 -15.10
CA TYR A 72 -12.52 18.90 -14.62
C TYR A 72 -11.58 18.04 -13.80
N VAL A 73 -12.16 17.21 -12.93
CA VAL A 73 -11.42 16.20 -12.18
C VAL A 73 -11.97 14.82 -12.45
N PHE A 74 -11.12 13.90 -12.84
CA PHE A 74 -11.48 12.50 -12.95
C PHE A 74 -10.89 11.72 -11.77
N THR A 75 -11.74 10.99 -11.06
CA THR A 75 -11.33 10.07 -10.00
C THR A 75 -11.55 8.63 -10.44
N ALA A 76 -10.60 7.77 -10.10
CA ALA A 76 -10.64 6.35 -10.41
C ALA A 76 -10.21 5.55 -9.18
N VAL A 77 -11.08 4.64 -8.75
CA VAL A 77 -10.85 3.83 -7.54
C VAL A 77 -11.14 2.38 -7.85
N LYS A 78 -10.22 1.49 -7.48
CA LYS A 78 -10.43 0.04 -7.51
C LYS A 78 -9.70 -0.60 -6.35
N GLY A 79 -10.36 -1.58 -5.73
CA GLY A 79 -9.83 -2.23 -4.55
C GLY A 79 -10.58 -3.51 -4.23
N GLY A 80 -10.43 -3.96 -2.98
CA GLY A 80 -10.95 -5.22 -2.51
C GLY A 80 -12.45 -5.24 -2.18
N CYS A 81 -13.19 -4.15 -2.41
CA CYS A 81 -14.61 -4.08 -2.08
C CYS A 81 -15.49 -4.85 -3.07
N ALA A 82 -16.74 -5.07 -2.68
CA ALA A 82 -17.75 -5.72 -3.52
C ALA A 82 -18.10 -4.94 -4.80
N LYS A 83 -17.84 -3.64 -4.86
CA LYS A 83 -18.08 -2.82 -6.04
C LYS A 83 -16.93 -3.00 -7.04
N PRO A 84 -17.21 -3.04 -8.36
CA PRO A 84 -16.16 -3.01 -9.38
C PRO A 84 -15.41 -1.66 -9.33
N ALA A 85 -14.48 -1.46 -10.26
CA ALA A 85 -13.82 -0.16 -10.39
C ALA A 85 -14.86 0.96 -10.52
N GLN A 86 -14.66 2.03 -9.74
CA GLN A 86 -15.49 3.22 -9.73
C GLN A 86 -14.77 4.33 -10.48
N TYR A 87 -15.49 4.96 -11.40
CA TYR A 87 -15.01 6.09 -12.17
C TYR A 87 -15.97 7.25 -12.00
N THR A 88 -15.44 8.43 -11.70
CA THR A 88 -16.27 9.63 -11.55
C THR A 88 -15.58 10.82 -12.19
N LEU A 89 -16.30 11.50 -13.09
CA LEU A 89 -15.90 12.78 -13.64
C LEU A 89 -16.64 13.89 -12.90
N HIS A 90 -15.89 14.84 -12.37
CA HIS A 90 -16.36 15.97 -11.60
C HIS A 90 -16.10 17.29 -12.33
N GLY A 91 -16.87 18.31 -11.97
CA GLY A 91 -16.58 19.71 -12.28
C GLY A 91 -15.43 20.26 -11.42
N ALA A 92 -15.53 21.53 -11.06
CA ALA A 92 -14.49 22.22 -10.28
C ALA A 92 -14.40 21.75 -8.81
N THR A 93 -15.47 21.15 -8.27
CA THR A 93 -15.53 20.63 -6.89
C THR A 93 -16.02 19.18 -6.87
N PRO A 94 -15.71 18.40 -5.80
CA PRO A 94 -16.10 16.99 -5.72
C PRO A 94 -17.61 16.74 -5.72
N ASP A 95 -18.41 17.75 -5.35
CA ASP A 95 -19.86 17.63 -5.23
C ASP A 95 -20.59 17.86 -6.57
N VAL A 96 -19.90 18.45 -7.55
CA VAL A 96 -20.40 18.59 -8.92
C VAL A 96 -20.03 17.34 -9.72
N VAL A 97 -20.83 16.29 -9.62
CA VAL A 97 -20.64 15.05 -10.41
C VAL A 97 -21.25 15.22 -11.80
N ILE A 98 -20.41 15.08 -12.82
CA ILE A 98 -20.79 15.16 -14.24
C ILE A 98 -21.09 13.77 -14.79
N CYS A 99 -20.18 12.82 -14.55
CA CYS A 99 -20.38 11.43 -14.93
C CYS A 99 -19.99 10.50 -13.78
N SER A 100 -20.69 9.40 -13.60
CA SER A 100 -20.32 8.38 -12.61
C SER A 100 -20.70 6.99 -13.09
N ASN A 101 -19.78 6.04 -12.96
CA ASN A 101 -20.04 4.64 -13.27
C ASN A 101 -19.50 3.77 -12.13
N GLU A 102 -20.41 3.05 -11.48
CA GLU A 102 -20.11 2.03 -10.46
C GLU A 102 -20.27 0.59 -11.00
N ARG A 103 -20.45 0.44 -12.33
CA ARG A 103 -20.78 -0.82 -13.02
C ARG A 103 -19.78 -1.19 -14.11
N ALA A 104 -18.52 -0.75 -13.97
CA ALA A 104 -17.46 -1.03 -14.94
C ALA A 104 -17.43 -2.54 -15.30
N PRO A 105 -17.24 -2.92 -16.58
CA PRO A 105 -16.64 -2.12 -17.65
C PRO A 105 -17.62 -1.45 -18.63
N VAL A 106 -18.94 -1.64 -18.50
CA VAL A 106 -19.90 -1.12 -19.48
C VAL A 106 -20.23 0.33 -19.17
N LEU A 107 -19.73 1.24 -20.01
CA LEU A 107 -20.01 2.68 -19.95
C LEU A 107 -21.15 3.03 -20.90
N ARG A 108 -22.05 3.90 -20.45
CA ARG A 108 -23.19 4.38 -21.25
C ARG A 108 -23.31 5.89 -21.18
N ALA A 109 -23.89 6.50 -22.21
CA ALA A 109 -24.08 7.96 -22.23
C ALA A 109 -24.94 8.44 -21.05
N GLU A 110 -25.86 7.60 -20.58
CA GLU A 110 -26.72 7.86 -19.41
C GLU A 110 -25.95 7.92 -18.08
N ASP A 111 -24.67 7.51 -18.05
CA ASP A 111 -23.81 7.66 -16.88
C ASP A 111 -23.41 9.14 -16.64
N CYS A 112 -23.74 10.03 -17.59
CA CYS A 112 -23.41 11.46 -17.55
C CYS A 112 -24.67 12.34 -17.49
N SER A 113 -24.65 13.36 -16.63
CA SER A 113 -25.67 14.42 -16.61
C SER A 113 -25.54 15.35 -17.82
N ASP A 114 -24.34 15.50 -18.37
CA ASP A 114 -24.05 16.16 -19.64
C ASP A 114 -23.56 15.13 -20.67
N PRO A 115 -24.37 14.75 -21.68
CA PRO A 115 -23.98 13.81 -22.72
C PRO A 115 -22.73 14.22 -23.50
N ALA A 116 -22.43 15.52 -23.61
CA ALA A 116 -21.24 16.00 -24.30
C ALA A 116 -19.94 15.64 -23.57
N MET A 117 -20.02 15.31 -22.28
CA MET A 117 -18.87 14.90 -21.46
C MET A 117 -18.61 13.40 -21.50
N PHE A 118 -19.53 12.58 -22.06
CA PHE A 118 -19.37 11.15 -22.17
C PHE A 118 -18.10 10.72 -22.94
N PRO A 119 -17.73 11.34 -24.09
CA PRO A 119 -16.48 11.00 -24.77
C PRO A 119 -15.24 11.18 -23.89
N VAL A 120 -15.18 12.28 -23.12
CA VAL A 120 -14.08 12.54 -22.16
C VAL A 120 -14.07 11.49 -21.06
N PHE A 121 -15.24 11.20 -20.47
CA PHE A 121 -15.37 10.20 -19.42
C PHE A 121 -14.93 8.81 -19.89
N LYS A 122 -15.46 8.35 -21.03
CA LYS A 122 -15.06 7.08 -21.66
C LYS A 122 -13.56 7.02 -21.89
N ARG A 123 -12.97 8.06 -22.50
CA ARG A 123 -11.54 8.08 -22.78
C ARG A 123 -10.69 8.02 -21.50
N MET A 124 -11.11 8.71 -20.43
CA MET A 124 -10.40 8.68 -19.15
C MET A 124 -10.41 7.30 -18.49
N THR A 125 -11.45 6.49 -18.70
CA THR A 125 -11.45 5.09 -18.24
C THR A 125 -10.47 4.22 -19.03
N GLU A 126 -10.34 4.44 -20.35
CA GLU A 126 -9.37 3.73 -21.20
C GLU A 126 -7.92 4.07 -20.80
N VAL A 127 -7.67 5.35 -20.47
CA VAL A 127 -6.36 5.83 -19.97
C VAL A 127 -5.94 5.14 -18.68
N GLN A 128 -6.89 4.63 -17.87
CA GLN A 128 -6.52 3.85 -16.68
C GLN A 128 -5.77 2.58 -17.03
N GLN A 129 -5.98 2.03 -18.23
CA GLN A 129 -5.33 0.81 -18.71
C GLN A 129 -4.08 1.09 -19.55
N ALA A 130 -4.08 2.16 -20.36
CA ALA A 130 -3.02 2.43 -21.34
C ALA A 130 -1.94 3.44 -20.91
N GLY A 131 -2.14 4.13 -19.77
CA GLY A 131 -1.23 5.18 -19.32
C GLY A 131 -1.56 6.57 -19.91
N PRO A 132 -1.13 7.66 -19.24
CA PRO A 132 -1.70 9.01 -19.44
C PRO A 132 -1.03 9.85 -20.53
N ASP A 133 -0.35 9.25 -21.50
CA ASP A 133 0.59 10.02 -22.34
C ASP A 133 -0.06 10.91 -23.40
N PHE A 134 -1.36 10.77 -23.71
CA PHE A 134 -2.15 11.86 -24.32
C PHE A 134 -3.66 11.51 -24.38
N VAL A 135 -4.52 12.48 -24.07
CA VAL A 135 -5.96 12.43 -24.37
C VAL A 135 -6.27 13.54 -25.36
N ASP A 136 -6.34 13.23 -26.65
CA ASP A 136 -6.97 14.05 -27.70
C ASP A 136 -6.72 15.58 -27.63
N GLY A 137 -5.46 16.01 -27.43
CA GLY A 137 -5.11 17.44 -27.35
C GLY A 137 -5.44 18.14 -26.03
N ARG A 138 -5.94 17.40 -25.04
CA ARG A 138 -6.23 17.91 -23.69
C ARG A 138 -5.02 17.81 -22.77
N SER A 139 -4.92 18.76 -21.85
CA SER A 139 -3.94 18.71 -20.78
C SER A 139 -4.44 17.77 -19.68
N LEU A 140 -3.63 16.77 -19.34
CA LEU A 140 -3.92 15.80 -18.30
C LEU A 140 -2.81 15.82 -17.25
N GLN A 141 -3.18 16.06 -16.00
CA GLN A 141 -2.26 16.05 -14.87
C GLN A 141 -2.76 15.07 -13.81
N GLU A 142 -1.99 14.01 -13.54
CA GLU A 142 -2.24 13.16 -12.37
C GLU A 142 -1.80 13.90 -11.11
N VAL A 143 -2.67 13.93 -10.10
CA VAL A 143 -2.39 14.52 -8.80
C VAL A 143 -1.75 13.45 -7.93
N SER A 144 -0.49 13.65 -7.56
CA SER A 144 0.21 12.77 -6.61
C SER A 144 -0.20 13.12 -5.18
N PHE A 145 -0.59 12.11 -4.41
CA PHE A 145 -0.88 12.25 -2.98
C PHE A 145 -0.44 10.98 -2.24
N LEU A 146 -0.12 11.13 -0.96
CA LEU A 146 0.07 9.98 -0.08
C LEU A 146 -1.30 9.43 0.33
N PRO A 147 -1.45 8.09 0.45
CA PRO A 147 -2.57 7.49 1.15
C PRO A 147 -2.70 8.00 2.60
N LYS A 148 -3.77 7.59 3.27
CA LYS A 148 -3.99 7.90 4.69
C LYS A 148 -2.77 7.50 5.53
N ASP A 149 -2.52 8.26 6.60
CA ASP A 149 -1.47 7.92 7.55
C ASP A 149 -1.66 6.50 8.11
N GLY A 150 -0.55 5.76 8.21
CA GLY A 150 -0.54 4.34 8.59
C GLY A 150 -0.81 3.35 7.45
N SER A 151 -1.23 3.80 6.26
CA SER A 151 -1.40 2.92 5.10
C SER A 151 -0.07 2.31 4.65
N LEU A 152 -0.10 1.03 4.28
CA LEU A 152 0.99 0.37 3.56
C LEU A 152 0.87 0.62 2.05
N LEU A 153 1.99 0.94 1.42
CA LEU A 153 2.07 1.08 -0.03
C LEU A 153 2.28 -0.28 -0.69
N PRO A 154 1.65 -0.54 -1.85
CA PRO A 154 1.94 -1.73 -2.66
C PRO A 154 3.41 -1.78 -3.07
N LEU A 155 3.96 -2.99 -3.07
CA LEU A 155 5.35 -3.27 -3.43
C LEU A 155 5.40 -4.08 -4.72
N SER A 156 6.25 -3.70 -5.67
CA SER A 156 6.54 -4.48 -6.88
C SER A 156 7.99 -4.95 -6.85
N PRO A 157 8.27 -6.21 -6.49
CA PRO A 157 9.62 -6.74 -6.51
C PRO A 157 10.23 -6.63 -7.91
N LEU A 158 11.44 -6.09 -8.00
CA LEU A 158 12.16 -5.96 -9.26
C LEU A 158 13.33 -6.94 -9.35
N ALA A 159 14.13 -7.02 -8.28
CA ALA A 159 15.29 -7.89 -8.21
C ALA A 159 15.55 -8.29 -6.75
N ARG A 160 16.03 -9.52 -6.56
CA ARG A 160 16.51 -10.02 -5.28
C ARG A 160 17.66 -10.99 -5.54
N ASP A 161 18.88 -10.51 -5.31
CA ASP A 161 20.10 -11.28 -5.54
C ASP A 161 20.84 -11.49 -4.22
N THR A 162 21.57 -12.59 -4.10
CA THR A 162 22.45 -12.87 -2.95
C THR A 162 23.86 -12.31 -3.15
N VAL A 163 24.18 -11.83 -4.35
CA VAL A 163 25.51 -11.35 -4.74
C VAL A 163 25.38 -10.03 -5.50
N SER A 164 26.10 -9.02 -5.01
CA SER A 164 26.23 -7.68 -5.56
C SER A 164 27.70 -7.24 -5.50
N SER A 165 28.11 -6.41 -6.43
CA SER A 165 29.45 -5.81 -6.38
C SER A 165 29.55 -4.64 -5.41
N ILE A 166 28.42 -4.11 -4.94
CA ILE A 166 28.34 -3.11 -3.87
C ILE A 166 28.60 -3.79 -2.52
N LYS A 167 29.76 -3.49 -1.90
CA LYS A 167 30.24 -4.14 -0.67
C LYS A 167 29.84 -3.42 0.62
N GLU A 168 29.47 -2.15 0.53
CA GLU A 168 28.99 -1.39 1.69
C GLU A 168 27.46 -1.44 1.79
N PRO A 169 26.89 -1.51 3.00
CA PRO A 169 25.46 -1.32 3.21
C PRO A 169 24.99 0.01 2.63
N ARG A 170 23.92 0.00 1.85
CA ARG A 170 23.40 1.21 1.19
C ARG A 170 21.90 1.13 0.99
N GLN A 171 21.21 2.22 1.31
CA GLN A 171 19.80 2.42 0.98
C GLN A 171 19.69 3.56 -0.03
N VAL A 172 19.04 3.30 -1.16
CA VAL A 172 18.94 4.28 -2.25
C VAL A 172 17.49 4.42 -2.67
N LEU A 173 17.05 5.67 -2.79
CA LEU A 173 15.80 6.02 -3.45
C LEU A 173 16.10 6.49 -4.86
N VAL A 174 15.52 5.84 -5.85
CA VAL A 174 15.76 6.08 -7.27
C VAL A 174 14.48 6.60 -7.91
N ARG A 175 14.52 7.80 -8.51
CA ARG A 175 13.34 8.47 -9.09
C ARG A 175 13.39 8.65 -10.61
N ASP A 176 14.45 8.18 -11.24
CA ASP A 176 14.68 8.30 -12.67
C ASP A 176 15.50 7.13 -13.21
N GLU A 177 15.40 6.95 -14.52
CA GLU A 177 16.01 5.84 -15.26
C GLU A 177 17.54 5.90 -15.25
N ALA A 178 18.13 7.10 -15.32
CA ALA A 178 19.58 7.27 -15.34
C ALA A 178 20.21 6.83 -14.02
N THR A 179 19.60 7.20 -12.89
CA THR A 179 20.01 6.78 -11.55
C THR A 179 19.87 5.26 -11.37
N LEU A 180 18.79 4.65 -11.89
CA LEU A 180 18.64 3.19 -11.86
C LEU A 180 19.71 2.50 -12.69
N ALA A 181 19.97 2.98 -13.91
CA ALA A 181 20.95 2.41 -14.81
C ALA A 181 22.36 2.45 -14.22
N ALA A 182 22.75 3.57 -13.61
CA ALA A 182 24.03 3.69 -12.92
C ALA A 182 24.14 2.73 -11.74
N LEU A 183 23.12 2.67 -10.88
CA LEU A 183 23.08 1.77 -9.73
C LEU A 183 23.09 0.28 -10.16
N TRP A 184 22.40 -0.05 -11.25
CA TRP A 184 22.36 -1.41 -11.80
C TRP A 184 23.69 -1.83 -12.42
N ALA A 185 24.40 -0.90 -13.08
CA ALA A 185 25.75 -1.12 -13.57
C ALA A 185 26.73 -1.37 -12.41
N GLU A 186 26.65 -0.58 -11.34
CA GLU A 186 27.45 -0.76 -10.11
C GLU A 186 27.18 -2.12 -9.46
N HIS A 187 25.90 -2.49 -9.30
CA HIS A 187 25.46 -3.79 -8.77
C HIS A 187 26.07 -4.98 -9.53
N ASN A 188 26.18 -4.87 -10.87
CA ASN A 188 26.67 -5.94 -11.74
C ASN A 188 28.16 -5.86 -12.10
N ALA A 189 28.90 -4.88 -11.60
CA ALA A 189 30.29 -4.64 -12.00
C ALA A 189 31.18 -5.87 -11.73
N GLY A 190 31.87 -6.38 -12.75
CA GLY A 190 32.76 -7.54 -12.60
C GLY A 190 32.06 -8.90 -12.47
N ARG A 191 30.75 -9.00 -12.76
CA ARG A 191 30.04 -10.29 -12.88
C ARG A 191 30.17 -10.84 -14.30
N ASP A 192 30.45 -12.14 -14.43
CA ASP A 192 30.47 -12.84 -15.73
C ASP A 192 29.07 -12.93 -16.37
N ARG A 193 28.01 -12.90 -15.56
CA ARG A 193 26.62 -12.89 -16.00
C ARG A 193 25.91 -11.69 -15.41
N VAL A 194 25.49 -10.78 -16.28
CA VAL A 194 24.75 -9.57 -15.94
C VAL A 194 23.26 -9.84 -16.11
N SER A 195 22.49 -9.61 -15.05
CA SER A 195 21.02 -9.67 -15.13
C SER A 195 20.49 -8.45 -15.90
N PHE A 196 19.41 -8.64 -16.67
CA PHE A 196 18.75 -7.53 -17.36
C PHE A 196 18.26 -6.49 -16.36
N MET A 197 18.45 -5.21 -16.67
CA MET A 197 17.93 -4.13 -15.85
C MET A 197 16.40 -4.21 -15.79
N PRO A 198 15.80 -4.20 -14.59
CA PRO A 198 14.36 -4.23 -14.48
C PRO A 198 13.74 -2.98 -15.12
N LYS A 199 12.72 -3.18 -15.95
CA LYS A 199 11.94 -2.07 -16.52
C LYS A 199 11.20 -1.36 -15.40
N VAL A 200 11.18 -0.03 -15.37
CA VAL A 200 10.42 0.78 -14.40
C VAL A 200 9.79 1.96 -15.13
N VAL A 201 8.54 2.28 -14.82
CA VAL A 201 7.82 3.41 -15.42
C VAL A 201 7.99 4.62 -14.51
N PHE A 202 9.16 5.26 -14.56
CA PHE A 202 9.54 6.34 -13.62
C PHE A 202 8.59 7.55 -13.61
N LYS A 203 7.75 7.71 -14.63
CA LYS A 203 6.65 8.69 -14.60
C LYS A 203 5.77 8.52 -13.36
N ASN A 204 5.49 7.27 -12.98
CA ASN A 204 4.53 6.94 -11.94
C ASN A 204 5.07 5.97 -10.87
N GLU A 205 6.31 5.51 -11.02
CA GLU A 205 7.00 4.61 -10.11
C GLU A 205 8.31 5.24 -9.65
N MET A 206 8.79 4.79 -8.50
CA MET A 206 10.16 5.00 -8.01
C MET A 206 10.68 3.68 -7.45
N VAL A 207 11.99 3.55 -7.28
CA VAL A 207 12.61 2.31 -6.77
C VAL A 207 13.25 2.56 -5.41
N ILE A 208 12.98 1.67 -4.48
CA ILE A 208 13.75 1.50 -3.25
C ILE A 208 14.75 0.38 -3.49
N ALA A 209 16.03 0.69 -3.38
CA ALA A 209 17.11 -0.28 -3.49
C ALA A 209 17.83 -0.42 -2.13
N LEU A 210 17.95 -1.65 -1.67
CA LEU A 210 18.60 -2.01 -0.42
C LEU A 210 19.77 -2.94 -0.72
N PHE A 211 20.98 -2.54 -0.31
CA PHE A 211 22.19 -3.34 -0.39
C PHE A 211 22.63 -3.68 1.03
N GLY A 212 22.77 -4.97 1.33
CA GLY A 212 23.19 -5.43 2.66
C GLY A 212 24.69 -5.26 2.93
N GLY A 213 25.48 -4.98 1.89
CA GLY A 213 26.93 -5.00 1.98
C GLY A 213 27.49 -6.41 2.14
N ALA A 214 28.79 -6.52 2.34
CA ALA A 214 29.50 -7.77 2.51
C ALA A 214 29.17 -8.39 3.88
N GLY A 215 28.75 -9.65 3.87
CA GLY A 215 28.46 -10.40 5.09
C GLY A 215 28.63 -11.90 4.94
N GLY A 216 28.24 -12.64 5.97
CA GLY A 216 28.27 -14.11 5.94
C GLY A 216 27.28 -14.68 4.92
N ARG A 217 27.26 -16.02 4.77
CA ARG A 217 26.34 -16.70 3.84
C ARG A 217 24.86 -16.43 4.14
N CYS A 218 24.55 -16.25 5.42
CA CYS A 218 23.20 -15.97 5.89
C CYS A 218 22.89 -14.48 5.91
N HIS A 219 23.80 -13.64 5.42
CA HIS A 219 23.56 -12.21 5.33
C HIS A 219 22.40 -11.96 4.38
N SER A 220 21.44 -11.18 4.85
CA SER A 220 20.25 -10.83 4.09
C SER A 220 19.93 -9.36 4.28
N VAL A 221 19.32 -8.78 3.25
CA VAL A 221 18.68 -7.49 3.33
C VAL A 221 17.30 -7.63 2.72
N GLY A 222 16.32 -6.91 3.28
CA GLY A 222 15.05 -6.80 2.59
C GLY A 222 14.08 -5.78 3.18
N LEU A 223 13.23 -5.25 2.31
CA LEU A 223 12.17 -4.33 2.65
C LEU A 223 11.03 -5.11 3.30
N ARG A 224 10.67 -4.76 4.53
CA ARG A 224 9.56 -5.38 5.25
C ARG A 224 8.25 -4.69 4.96
N SER A 225 8.27 -3.36 4.97
CA SER A 225 7.09 -2.57 4.67
C SER A 225 7.47 -1.17 4.20
N LEU A 226 6.58 -0.56 3.43
CA LEU A 226 6.63 0.86 3.11
C LEU A 226 5.33 1.49 3.59
N ARG A 227 5.39 2.34 4.60
CA ARG A 227 4.20 2.93 5.24
C ARG A 227 4.18 4.45 5.14
N VAL A 228 3.00 5.04 5.06
CA VAL A 228 2.81 6.48 5.25
C VAL A 228 2.84 6.80 6.74
N SER A 229 3.61 7.80 7.15
CA SER A 229 3.65 8.24 8.55
C SER A 229 4.06 9.72 8.65
N GLY A 230 3.17 10.59 9.12
CA GLY A 230 3.46 12.01 9.32
C GLY A 230 3.91 12.74 8.04
N GLY A 231 3.26 12.45 6.90
CA GLY A 231 3.55 13.11 5.62
C GLY A 231 4.84 12.64 4.93
N LYS A 232 5.48 11.59 5.42
CA LYS A 232 6.65 10.93 4.81
C LYS A 232 6.36 9.44 4.59
N LEU A 233 7.23 8.80 3.83
CA LEU A 233 7.26 7.35 3.69
C LEU A 233 8.33 6.78 4.63
N VAL A 234 7.97 5.72 5.34
CA VAL A 234 8.90 4.97 6.20
C VAL A 234 9.13 3.61 5.57
N ALA A 235 10.33 3.40 5.05
CA ALA A 235 10.82 2.15 4.48
C ALA A 235 11.47 1.33 5.59
N ALA A 236 10.68 0.49 6.27
CA ALA A 236 11.19 -0.40 7.29
C ALA A 236 11.88 -1.60 6.64
N TYR A 237 13.14 -1.83 6.95
CA TYR A 237 13.94 -2.88 6.34
C TYR A 237 14.71 -3.69 7.39
N THR A 238 14.92 -4.97 7.09
CA THR A 238 15.81 -5.83 7.85
C THR A 238 17.14 -5.93 7.14
N GLN A 239 18.23 -5.92 7.91
CA GLN A 239 19.56 -6.24 7.42
C GLN A 239 20.30 -6.97 8.52
N GLY A 240 21.05 -8.02 8.14
CA GLY A 240 21.88 -8.76 9.06
C GLY A 240 22.05 -10.21 8.64
N ASP A 241 22.89 -10.90 9.39
CA ASP A 241 22.99 -12.35 9.28
C ASP A 241 21.71 -12.96 9.86
N ALA A 242 21.09 -13.90 9.13
CA ALA A 242 20.00 -14.72 9.63
C ALA A 242 20.50 -15.66 10.74
N GLY A 243 20.87 -15.07 11.87
CA GLY A 243 21.28 -15.73 13.10
C GLY A 243 20.05 -16.01 13.94
N SER A 244 19.15 -16.87 13.46
CA SER A 244 18.08 -17.41 14.30
C SER A 244 17.82 -18.87 13.91
N SER A 245 17.79 -19.71 14.96
CA SER A 245 17.46 -21.14 14.98
C SER A 245 18.40 -22.13 14.25
N GLY A 246 19.66 -22.21 14.69
CA GLY A 246 20.49 -23.43 14.52
C GLY A 246 20.92 -23.77 13.08
N LYS A 247 20.66 -22.90 12.11
CA LYS A 247 21.14 -23.08 10.74
C LYS A 247 22.64 -22.79 10.69
N ILE A 248 23.41 -23.82 10.34
CA ILE A 248 24.85 -23.68 10.10
C ILE A 248 25.05 -22.87 8.81
N CYS A 249 25.50 -21.63 8.95
CA CYS A 249 25.81 -20.73 7.84
C CYS A 249 27.20 -21.02 7.23
N ALA A 250 27.46 -22.26 6.80
CA ALA A 250 28.72 -22.61 6.16
C ALA A 250 28.71 -22.20 4.68
N GLY A 251 29.70 -21.46 4.17
CA GLY A 251 29.88 -21.19 2.73
C GLY A 251 30.36 -19.77 2.41
N GLN A 252 30.29 -19.39 1.14
CA GLN A 252 30.88 -18.15 0.62
C GLN A 252 30.16 -16.88 1.12
N PRO A 253 30.89 -15.77 1.37
CA PRO A 253 30.33 -14.48 1.74
C PRO A 253 29.26 -13.98 0.76
N GLY A 254 28.18 -13.42 1.29
CA GLY A 254 27.08 -12.85 0.53
C GLY A 254 27.17 -11.32 0.42
N THR A 255 26.53 -10.77 -0.59
CA THR A 255 26.31 -9.31 -0.77
C THR A 255 24.89 -9.09 -1.24
N PRO A 256 23.89 -9.35 -0.36
CA PRO A 256 22.50 -9.41 -0.76
C PRO A 256 22.00 -8.03 -1.20
N VAL A 257 21.08 -8.04 -2.14
CA VAL A 257 20.40 -6.84 -2.63
C VAL A 257 18.93 -7.13 -2.84
N GLU A 258 18.10 -6.12 -2.59
CA GLU A 258 16.70 -6.11 -2.98
C GLU A 258 16.32 -4.77 -3.62
N LEU A 259 15.67 -4.83 -4.78
CA LEU A 259 15.07 -3.68 -5.45
C LEU A 259 13.55 -3.86 -5.50
N VAL A 260 12.84 -2.82 -5.09
CA VAL A 260 11.37 -2.80 -5.06
C VAL A 260 10.87 -1.52 -5.73
N ALA A 261 10.06 -1.65 -6.78
CA ALA A 261 9.29 -0.54 -7.33
C ALA A 261 8.08 -0.25 -6.45
N VAL A 262 7.78 1.02 -6.28
CA VAL A 262 6.60 1.52 -5.55
C VAL A 262 6.01 2.69 -6.31
N GLN A 263 4.79 3.11 -5.96
CA GLN A 263 4.19 4.31 -6.54
C GLN A 263 5.09 5.53 -6.29
N ARG A 264 5.32 6.33 -7.32
CA ARG A 264 6.12 7.55 -7.23
C ARG A 264 5.52 8.48 -6.18
N SER A 265 6.39 9.00 -5.33
CA SER A 265 6.06 10.02 -4.35
C SER A 265 7.23 11.00 -4.20
N ASP A 266 6.88 12.28 -4.12
CA ASP A 266 7.83 13.34 -3.80
C ASP A 266 7.98 13.53 -2.28
N ALA A 267 7.21 12.78 -1.48
CA ALA A 267 7.36 12.77 -0.03
C ALA A 267 8.77 12.31 0.37
N PRO A 268 9.34 12.84 1.48
CA PRO A 268 10.57 12.32 2.04
C PRO A 268 10.45 10.82 2.34
N VAL A 269 11.51 10.06 2.10
CA VAL A 269 11.61 8.65 2.48
C VAL A 269 12.62 8.53 3.61
N VAL A 270 12.22 7.89 4.70
CA VAL A 270 13.08 7.55 5.82
C VAL A 270 13.27 6.04 5.84
N PHE A 271 14.53 5.61 5.87
CA PHE A 271 14.89 4.21 6.04
C PHE A 271 15.02 3.89 7.52
N GLU A 272 14.29 2.87 7.96
CA GLU A 272 14.28 2.43 9.36
C GLU A 272 14.72 0.97 9.43
N ALA A 273 15.92 0.74 9.96
CA ALA A 273 16.39 -0.61 10.23
C ALA A 273 15.58 -1.21 11.38
N VAL A 274 14.98 -2.37 11.15
CA VAL A 274 14.19 -3.09 12.16
C VAL A 274 14.82 -4.45 12.46
N THR A 275 14.74 -4.86 13.73
CA THR A 275 15.10 -6.21 14.19
C THR A 275 13.83 -6.89 14.69
N PRO A 276 13.04 -7.50 13.79
CA PRO A 276 11.77 -8.09 14.19
C PRO A 276 12.00 -9.33 15.06
N ASP A 277 11.25 -9.43 16.14
CA ASP A 277 11.11 -10.67 16.89
C ASP A 277 10.18 -11.62 16.11
N ASN A 278 10.76 -12.32 15.14
CA ASN A 278 10.03 -13.19 14.24
C ASN A 278 9.50 -14.42 15.00
N VAL A 279 8.22 -14.73 14.79
CA VAL A 279 7.59 -15.94 15.29
C VAL A 279 7.61 -16.99 14.18
N ALA A 280 8.19 -18.16 14.48
CA ALA A 280 8.20 -19.28 13.55
C ALA A 280 6.79 -19.83 13.34
N PHE A 281 6.48 -20.23 12.11
CA PHE A 281 5.22 -20.86 11.76
C PHE A 281 5.41 -21.89 10.64
N SER A 282 4.47 -22.82 10.52
CA SER A 282 4.34 -23.72 9.38
C SER A 282 3.04 -23.44 8.64
N ARG A 283 3.03 -23.66 7.32
CA ARG A 283 1.82 -23.49 6.52
C ARG A 283 0.92 -24.71 6.65
N ILE A 284 -0.39 -24.47 6.72
CA ILE A 284 -1.40 -25.51 6.56
C ILE A 284 -1.89 -25.41 5.13
N GLU A 285 -1.78 -26.50 4.37
CA GLU A 285 -2.28 -26.54 3.01
C GLU A 285 -3.80 -26.47 3.03
N VAL A 286 -4.34 -25.55 2.23
CA VAL A 286 -5.77 -25.39 1.96
C VAL A 286 -5.98 -25.37 0.47
N GLU A 287 -7.10 -25.92 0.02
CA GLU A 287 -7.43 -25.85 -1.39
C GLU A 287 -7.79 -24.42 -1.80
N ARG A 288 -7.37 -24.03 -3.01
CA ARG A 288 -7.56 -22.65 -3.52
C ARG A 288 -9.03 -22.26 -3.79
N ARG A 289 -9.96 -23.22 -3.70
CA ARG A 289 -11.39 -23.01 -3.89
C ARG A 289 -12.10 -23.24 -2.57
N THR A 290 -12.17 -22.20 -1.75
CA THR A 290 -13.06 -22.20 -0.59
C THR A 290 -14.43 -21.62 -0.97
N GLN A 291 -15.49 -21.92 -0.21
CA GLN A 291 -16.81 -21.31 -0.46
C GLN A 291 -17.06 -20.02 0.32
N THR A 292 -16.03 -19.50 0.98
CA THR A 292 -16.15 -18.32 1.85
C THR A 292 -16.18 -17.05 1.05
N ARG A 293 -17.24 -16.28 1.25
CA ARG A 293 -17.50 -15.09 0.44
C ARG A 293 -17.00 -13.78 1.06
N PRO A 294 -17.14 -13.51 2.37
CA PRO A 294 -16.55 -12.30 2.93
C PRO A 294 -15.07 -12.51 3.26
N ALA A 295 -14.25 -11.54 2.88
CA ALA A 295 -12.88 -11.43 3.37
C ALA A 295 -12.90 -11.28 4.89
N HIS A 296 -12.08 -12.06 5.58
CA HIS A 296 -11.97 -11.99 7.04
C HIS A 296 -10.69 -12.69 7.52
N GLN A 297 -10.38 -12.50 8.80
CA GLN A 297 -9.21 -13.07 9.47
C GLN A 297 -9.66 -13.74 10.76
N VAL A 298 -9.05 -14.87 11.12
CA VAL A 298 -9.45 -15.65 12.30
C VAL A 298 -8.22 -16.10 13.08
N VAL A 299 -8.36 -16.06 14.40
CA VAL A 299 -7.44 -16.64 15.38
C VAL A 299 -8.12 -17.85 16.00
N ILE A 300 -7.52 -19.03 15.88
CA ILE A 300 -8.12 -20.30 16.26
C ILE A 300 -7.28 -20.94 17.37
N LYS A 301 -7.87 -21.11 18.55
CA LYS A 301 -7.18 -21.59 19.76
C LYS A 301 -7.70 -22.92 20.29
N ASP A 302 -8.66 -23.53 19.60
CA ASP A 302 -9.25 -24.81 19.97
C ASP A 302 -9.74 -25.60 18.74
N ALA A 303 -9.95 -26.90 18.96
CA ALA A 303 -10.35 -27.83 17.91
C ALA A 303 -11.77 -27.59 17.38
N GLN A 304 -12.66 -27.05 18.22
CA GLN A 304 -14.05 -26.77 17.82
C GLN A 304 -14.10 -25.63 16.80
N ALA A 305 -13.36 -24.55 17.04
CA ALA A 305 -13.24 -23.43 16.13
C ALA A 305 -12.58 -23.83 14.80
N LEU A 306 -11.54 -24.68 14.83
CA LEU A 306 -10.92 -25.20 13.61
C LEU A 306 -11.90 -26.07 12.81
N ALA A 307 -12.61 -26.97 13.47
CA ALA A 307 -13.61 -27.82 12.81
C ALA A 307 -14.78 -27.01 12.22
N ALA A 308 -15.22 -25.97 12.92
CA ALA A 308 -16.25 -25.05 12.42
C ALA A 308 -15.78 -24.32 11.15
N LEU A 309 -14.56 -23.79 11.17
CA LEU A 309 -13.96 -23.16 9.99
C LEU A 309 -13.83 -24.15 8.84
N TRP A 310 -13.33 -25.36 9.08
CA TRP A 310 -13.15 -26.39 8.05
C TRP A 310 -14.47 -26.77 7.36
N LYS A 311 -15.54 -26.88 8.16
CA LYS A 311 -16.90 -27.13 7.68
C LYS A 311 -17.43 -25.95 6.87
N GLU A 312 -17.23 -24.71 7.34
CA GLU A 312 -17.63 -23.49 6.62
C GLU A 312 -16.95 -23.40 5.25
N GLN A 313 -15.64 -23.66 5.20
CA GLN A 313 -14.86 -23.64 3.97
C GLN A 313 -15.20 -24.80 3.00
N GLN A 314 -15.99 -25.80 3.44
CA GLN A 314 -16.27 -27.05 2.73
C GLN A 314 -14.99 -27.72 2.19
N GLN A 315 -13.93 -27.73 2.99
CA GLN A 315 -12.67 -28.33 2.58
C GLN A 315 -12.84 -29.85 2.43
N PRO A 316 -12.51 -30.42 1.25
CA PRO A 316 -12.56 -31.87 1.06
C PRO A 316 -11.37 -32.58 1.72
N ALA A 317 -10.27 -31.86 1.95
CA ALA A 317 -9.11 -32.36 2.65
C ALA A 317 -9.44 -32.73 4.11
N PRO A 318 -8.78 -33.74 4.68
CA PRO A 318 -8.95 -34.08 6.10
C PRO A 318 -8.63 -32.89 7.00
N LEU A 319 -9.38 -32.77 8.10
CA LEU A 319 -9.11 -31.77 9.14
C LEU A 319 -7.67 -31.96 9.67
N PRO A 320 -6.82 -30.93 9.68
CA PRO A 320 -5.45 -31.07 10.15
C PRO A 320 -5.43 -31.36 11.66
N SER A 321 -4.54 -32.26 12.07
CA SER A 321 -4.30 -32.56 13.49
C SER A 321 -3.46 -31.46 14.13
N VAL A 322 -4.00 -30.79 15.14
CA VAL A 322 -3.35 -29.68 15.85
C VAL A 322 -3.40 -29.92 17.35
N ASP A 323 -2.24 -29.85 18.02
CA ASP A 323 -2.17 -29.89 19.49
C ASP A 323 -2.45 -28.48 20.04
N PHE A 324 -3.74 -28.16 20.23
CA PHE A 324 -4.16 -26.84 20.71
C PHE A 324 -3.66 -26.51 22.12
N SER A 325 -3.11 -27.47 22.89
CA SER A 325 -2.46 -27.14 24.16
C SER A 325 -1.14 -26.38 23.96
N LYS A 326 -0.49 -26.56 22.80
CA LYS A 326 0.82 -25.97 22.47
C LYS A 326 0.79 -25.06 21.25
N GLN A 327 -0.24 -25.17 20.42
CA GLN A 327 -0.31 -24.51 19.13
C GLN A 327 -1.62 -23.74 18.95
N MET A 328 -1.60 -22.82 18.01
CA MET A 328 -2.78 -22.10 17.53
C MET A 328 -2.69 -21.96 16.01
N VAL A 329 -3.83 -21.71 15.38
CA VAL A 329 -3.92 -21.49 13.93
C VAL A 329 -4.33 -20.06 13.64
N LEU A 330 -3.69 -19.43 12.66
CA LEU A 330 -4.09 -18.16 12.09
C LEU A 330 -4.56 -18.38 10.67
N ALA A 331 -5.67 -17.76 10.31
CA ALA A 331 -6.26 -17.86 8.98
C ALA A 331 -6.55 -16.46 8.42
N SER A 332 -6.30 -16.28 7.14
CA SER A 332 -6.69 -15.08 6.41
C SER A 332 -7.36 -15.45 5.08
N PHE A 333 -8.50 -14.83 4.83
CA PHE A 333 -9.35 -15.05 3.67
C PHE A 333 -9.52 -13.73 2.91
N LEU A 334 -9.24 -13.75 1.61
CA LEU A 334 -9.38 -12.57 0.76
C LEU A 334 -10.82 -12.39 0.22
N GLY A 335 -11.71 -13.35 0.51
CA GLY A 335 -13.07 -13.41 -0.01
C GLY A 335 -13.13 -13.79 -1.49
N GLU A 336 -14.31 -13.68 -2.09
CA GLU A 336 -14.50 -13.94 -3.51
C GLU A 336 -13.83 -12.86 -4.37
N LYS A 337 -13.03 -13.30 -5.35
CA LYS A 337 -12.36 -12.45 -6.34
C LYS A 337 -12.73 -12.91 -7.74
N THR A 338 -12.83 -11.96 -8.64
CA THR A 338 -13.37 -12.16 -10.00
C THR A 338 -12.35 -12.72 -10.99
N ASP A 339 -11.08 -12.82 -10.61
CA ASP A 339 -10.03 -13.33 -11.48
C ASP A 339 -8.94 -14.09 -10.70
N SER A 340 -8.20 -14.92 -11.44
CA SER A 340 -7.16 -15.82 -10.89
C SER A 340 -5.86 -15.15 -10.46
N SER A 341 -5.72 -13.84 -10.69
CA SER A 341 -4.49 -13.14 -10.33
C SER A 341 -4.37 -12.85 -8.84
N PHE A 342 -5.49 -12.91 -8.14
CA PHE A 342 -5.55 -12.69 -6.70
C PHE A 342 -4.99 -13.88 -5.92
N GLY A 343 -4.13 -13.56 -4.95
CA GLY A 343 -3.63 -14.52 -3.98
C GLY A 343 -3.48 -13.89 -2.60
N ILE A 344 -3.45 -14.71 -1.56
CA ILE A 344 -3.12 -14.27 -0.21
C ILE A 344 -2.16 -15.26 0.43
N GLU A 345 -1.22 -14.75 1.20
CA GLU A 345 -0.27 -15.53 1.98
C GLU A 345 -0.07 -14.86 3.35
N ILE A 346 0.09 -15.62 4.43
CA ILE A 346 0.68 -15.09 5.66
C ILE A 346 2.21 -15.09 5.48
N GLY A 347 2.77 -13.90 5.27
CA GLY A 347 4.18 -13.74 4.91
C GLY A 347 5.13 -13.63 6.10
N SER A 348 4.70 -12.99 7.19
CA SER A 348 5.46 -12.91 8.43
C SER A 348 4.56 -12.81 9.66
N ILE A 349 5.08 -13.27 10.80
CA ILE A 349 4.50 -13.06 12.12
C ILE A 349 5.62 -12.52 13.00
N GLU A 350 5.38 -11.37 13.63
CA GLU A 350 6.38 -10.66 14.42
C GLU A 350 5.77 -10.26 15.76
N ARG A 351 6.52 -10.35 16.86
CA ARG A 351 6.15 -9.72 18.13
C ARG A 351 6.56 -8.26 18.11
N THR A 352 5.61 -7.37 18.39
CA THR A 352 5.86 -5.93 18.48
C THR A 352 4.86 -5.31 19.44
N GLY A 353 5.37 -4.61 20.46
CA GLY A 353 4.52 -3.92 21.44
C GLY A 353 3.58 -4.85 22.22
N GLY A 354 4.01 -6.08 22.51
CA GLY A 354 3.21 -7.08 23.25
C GLY A 354 2.04 -7.67 22.45
N LYS A 355 2.13 -7.64 21.12
CA LYS A 355 1.15 -8.22 20.20
C LYS A 355 1.85 -9.05 19.14
N LEU A 356 1.12 -10.01 18.56
CA LEU A 356 1.49 -10.67 17.32
C LEU A 356 1.00 -9.85 16.13
N ARG A 357 1.92 -9.25 15.38
CA ARG A 357 1.63 -8.62 14.09
C ARG A 357 1.76 -9.66 12.98
N VAL A 358 0.66 -9.93 12.30
CA VAL A 358 0.57 -10.90 11.20
C VAL A 358 0.51 -10.13 9.89
N THR A 359 1.57 -10.19 9.08
CA THR A 359 1.58 -9.54 7.77
C THR A 359 1.01 -10.49 6.73
N THR A 360 -0.14 -10.13 6.16
CA THR A 360 -0.74 -10.85 5.03
C THR A 360 -0.29 -10.22 3.73
N ILE A 361 0.29 -11.01 2.83
CA ILE A 361 0.72 -10.59 1.50
C ILE A 361 -0.41 -10.86 0.51
N GLU A 362 -1.04 -9.80 0.03
CA GLU A 362 -2.03 -9.87 -1.05
C GLU A 362 -1.33 -9.75 -2.39
N ARG A 363 -1.44 -10.77 -3.23
CA ARG A 363 -0.87 -10.77 -4.59
C ARG A 363 -1.91 -10.23 -5.56
N VAL A 364 -1.52 -9.22 -6.32
CA VAL A 364 -2.38 -8.57 -7.32
C VAL A 364 -1.58 -8.24 -8.56
N LEU A 365 -2.23 -8.17 -9.72
CA LEU A 365 -1.60 -7.58 -10.90
C LEU A 365 -1.37 -6.09 -10.67
N ASN A 366 -0.23 -5.62 -11.17
CA ASN A 366 0.03 -4.20 -11.20
C ASN A 366 -0.72 -3.56 -12.38
N ARG A 367 -0.82 -2.24 -12.38
CA ARG A 367 -1.50 -1.49 -13.44
C ARG A 367 -0.80 -1.56 -14.81
N HIS A 368 0.40 -2.13 -14.87
CA HIS A 368 1.21 -2.23 -16.09
C HIS A 368 1.20 -3.65 -16.67
N THR A 369 0.54 -4.60 -16.01
CA THR A 369 0.36 -5.96 -16.53
C THR A 369 -0.48 -5.90 -17.78
N GLN A 370 0.08 -6.42 -18.87
CA GLN A 370 -0.65 -6.59 -20.13
C GLN A 370 -1.42 -7.91 -20.08
N GLY A 371 -2.73 -7.82 -20.24
CA GLY A 371 -3.63 -8.96 -20.29
C GLY A 371 -4.64 -8.92 -19.15
N ASP A 372 -5.91 -9.09 -19.51
CA ASP A 372 -6.94 -9.35 -18.53
C ASP A 372 -6.72 -10.77 -17.97
N PRO A 373 -6.60 -10.93 -16.65
CA PRO A 373 -6.54 -12.27 -16.07
C PRO A 373 -7.83 -13.01 -16.46
N ALA A 374 -7.70 -14.31 -16.75
CA ALA A 374 -8.85 -15.11 -17.13
C ALA A 374 -9.96 -14.96 -16.06
N PRO A 375 -11.20 -14.62 -16.45
CA PRO A 375 -12.29 -14.45 -15.52
C PRO A 375 -12.51 -15.78 -14.81
N SER A 376 -12.26 -15.80 -13.51
CA SER A 376 -12.40 -16.99 -12.68
C SER A 376 -12.69 -16.55 -11.26
N SER A 377 -13.81 -17.01 -10.71
CA SER A 377 -14.07 -16.83 -9.29
C SER A 377 -13.04 -17.64 -8.49
N VAL A 378 -12.24 -16.94 -7.68
CA VAL A 378 -11.28 -17.54 -6.75
C VAL A 378 -11.54 -17.01 -5.35
N THR A 379 -11.20 -17.81 -4.34
CA THR A 379 -11.41 -17.50 -2.92
C THR A 379 -10.11 -17.76 -2.16
N PRO A 380 -9.09 -16.88 -2.31
CA PRO A 380 -7.78 -17.12 -1.74
C PRO A 380 -7.83 -17.19 -0.21
N ALA A 381 -7.17 -18.21 0.34
CA ALA A 381 -7.03 -18.42 1.77
C ALA A 381 -5.59 -18.79 2.12
N SER A 382 -5.13 -18.37 3.30
CA SER A 382 -3.84 -18.77 3.86
C SER A 382 -4.00 -19.11 5.33
N LEU A 383 -3.57 -20.30 5.70
CA LEU A 383 -3.58 -20.79 7.08
C LEU A 383 -2.16 -21.14 7.51
N VAL A 384 -1.84 -20.79 8.75
CA VAL A 384 -0.55 -21.13 9.36
C VAL A 384 -0.74 -21.61 10.79
N LEU A 385 0.16 -22.50 11.20
CA LEU A 385 0.27 -23.07 12.53
C LEU A 385 1.49 -22.46 13.22
N LEU A 386 1.32 -22.03 14.46
CA LEU A 386 2.41 -21.47 15.29
C LEU A 386 2.24 -21.91 16.74
N GLU A 387 3.26 -21.65 17.56
CA GLU A 387 3.17 -21.83 19.01
C GLU A 387 2.03 -21.00 19.59
N ARG A 388 1.33 -21.57 20.58
CA ARG A 388 0.20 -20.94 21.25
C ARG A 388 0.67 -19.66 21.95
N SER A 389 -0.02 -18.56 21.69
CA SER A 389 0.16 -17.29 22.37
C SER A 389 -1.18 -16.71 22.80
N ASP A 390 -1.16 -16.02 23.94
CA ASP A 390 -2.30 -15.23 24.43
C ASP A 390 -2.16 -13.73 24.16
N GLU A 391 -1.08 -13.33 23.48
CA GLU A 391 -0.92 -11.97 22.98
C GLU A 391 -2.04 -11.63 21.97
N PRO A 392 -2.54 -10.37 21.97
CA PRO A 392 -3.46 -9.91 20.93
C PRO A 392 -2.83 -10.06 19.54
N VAL A 393 -3.64 -10.45 18.56
CA VAL A 393 -3.22 -10.61 17.16
C VAL A 393 -3.74 -9.44 16.33
N GLU A 394 -2.84 -8.80 15.59
CA GLU A 394 -3.15 -7.72 14.64
C GLU A 394 -2.73 -8.15 13.24
N PHE A 395 -3.69 -8.21 12.32
CA PHE A 395 -3.39 -8.49 10.92
C PHE A 395 -3.16 -7.18 10.16
N VAL A 396 -2.11 -7.15 9.35
CA VAL A 396 -1.75 -6.00 8.51
C VAL A 396 -1.56 -6.48 7.08
N ALA A 397 -2.32 -5.91 6.14
CA ALA A 397 -2.25 -6.28 4.73
C ALA A 397 -1.17 -5.51 3.99
N GLN A 398 -0.22 -6.23 3.40
CA GLN A 398 0.79 -5.72 2.47
C GLN A 398 0.45 -6.20 1.06
N GLN A 399 0.32 -5.27 0.13
CA GLN A 399 0.10 -5.66 -1.27
C GLN A 399 1.40 -5.87 -2.02
N LEU A 400 1.42 -6.91 -2.84
CA LEU A 400 2.50 -7.30 -3.71
C LEU A 400 2.00 -7.32 -5.15
N GLN A 401 2.53 -6.41 -5.95
CA GLN A 401 2.12 -6.12 -7.31
C GLN A 401 3.07 -6.79 -8.30
N PHE A 402 2.55 -7.69 -9.12
CA PHE A 402 3.31 -8.40 -10.16
C PHE A 402 3.07 -7.78 -11.53
N ARG A 403 4.06 -7.88 -12.41
CA ARG A 403 4.00 -7.34 -13.77
C ARG A 403 3.47 -8.36 -14.74
#